data_AF-A0A969DNL6-F1
#
_entry.id   AF-A0A969DNL6-F1
#
_cell.length_a   1.000
_cell.length_b   1.000
_cell.length_c   1.000
_cell.angle_alpha   90.00
_cell.angle_beta   90.00
_cell.angle_gamma   90.00
#
_symmetry.space_group_name_H-M   'P 1'
#
loop_
_entity.id
_entity.type
_entity.pdbx_description
1 polymer ?
#
loop_
_entity_poly.entity_id
_entity_poly.type
_entity_poly.pdbx_seq_one_letter_code
_entity_poly.pdbx_strand_id
1 'polypeptide(L)'
;MNRRLAFTSAFLTLAALPMMAQWQSNAQASDPALSNQSIMADLPPSPEQRPSYAPGYLGVIQKTVSMVRNPQAQQLAEKFGLNIMDVTWEDTGRFKNSAVGPNISDMTIQVQHKNPDDRYSLHLMPVIRHPNYSDKTADIPLDQIYINVGNEKNKKLQKVALEDVLKNSEITCPSHNPGKGVKNLC
;
A
#
# COMPACT_ATOMS: atom_id res chain seq x y z
N MET A 1 -60.78 -44.57 -21.76
CA MET A 1 -61.06 -45.05 -23.14
C MET A 1 -59.83 -44.74 -23.99
N ASN A 2 -59.20 -45.79 -24.51
CA ASN A 2 -58.00 -45.79 -25.37
C ASN A 2 -58.15 -44.92 -26.63
N ARG A 3 -57.04 -44.32 -27.10
CA ARG A 3 -56.54 -44.44 -28.50
C ARG A 3 -55.11 -43.88 -28.65
N ARG A 4 -54.43 -44.42 -29.68
CA ARG A 4 -52.98 -44.57 -29.88
C ARG A 4 -52.41 -43.56 -30.90
N LEU A 5 -51.14 -43.19 -30.68
CA LEU A 5 -49.98 -43.08 -31.60
C LEU A 5 -50.10 -42.42 -33.00
N ALA A 6 -49.16 -41.51 -33.30
CA ALA A 6 -48.33 -41.55 -34.52
C ALA A 6 -47.05 -40.71 -34.36
N PHE A 7 -45.92 -41.32 -34.73
CA PHE A 7 -44.58 -40.76 -34.86
C PHE A 7 -44.44 -39.98 -36.18
N THR A 8 -43.67 -38.90 -36.18
CA THR A 8 -42.87 -38.50 -37.35
C THR A 8 -41.55 -37.91 -36.90
N SER A 9 -40.47 -38.57 -37.34
CA SER A 9 -39.07 -38.25 -37.10
C SER A 9 -38.59 -37.26 -38.17
N ALA A 10 -37.86 -36.23 -37.79
CA ALA A 10 -37.01 -35.47 -38.71
C ALA A 10 -35.63 -35.32 -38.07
N PHE A 11 -34.67 -36.03 -38.66
CA PHE A 11 -33.25 -35.91 -38.38
C PHE A 11 -32.72 -34.61 -38.98
N LEU A 12 -31.98 -33.83 -38.20
CA LEU A 12 -30.92 -32.96 -38.71
C LEU A 12 -29.80 -32.89 -37.68
N THR A 13 -28.78 -33.72 -37.92
CA THR A 13 -27.44 -33.62 -37.34
C THR A 13 -26.65 -32.55 -38.09
N LEU A 14 -26.00 -31.62 -37.39
CA LEU A 14 -24.71 -31.10 -37.83
C LEU A 14 -23.86 -30.52 -36.68
N ALA A 15 -22.74 -31.22 -36.46
CA ALA A 15 -21.41 -30.78 -36.01
C ALA A 15 -21.25 -29.99 -34.70
N ALA A 16 -20.71 -30.70 -33.71
CA ALA A 16 -19.90 -30.16 -32.63
C ALA A 16 -18.46 -29.86 -33.11
N LEU A 17 -17.86 -28.78 -32.62
CA LEU A 17 -16.40 -28.55 -32.61
C LEU A 17 -16.00 -27.82 -31.30
N PRO A 18 -14.96 -28.30 -30.59
CA PRO A 18 -14.48 -27.69 -29.36
C PRO A 18 -13.34 -26.69 -29.64
N MET A 19 -13.33 -25.51 -29.03
CA MET A 19 -12.13 -24.66 -28.97
C MET A 19 -11.42 -24.90 -27.63
N MET A 20 -10.51 -25.87 -27.63
CA MET A 20 -9.34 -25.85 -26.76
C MET A 20 -8.42 -24.73 -27.24
N ALA A 21 -8.28 -23.66 -26.47
CA ALA A 21 -7.23 -22.67 -26.71
C ALA A 21 -5.90 -23.25 -26.20
N GLN A 22 -5.15 -23.79 -27.16
CA GLN A 22 -3.84 -24.40 -26.99
C GLN A 22 -2.80 -23.31 -26.72
N TRP A 23 -2.11 -23.42 -25.59
CA TRP A 23 -0.89 -22.68 -25.28
C TRP A 23 0.14 -22.89 -26.39
N GLN A 24 0.58 -21.82 -27.05
CA GLN A 24 1.77 -21.82 -27.89
C GLN A 24 2.78 -20.82 -27.34
N SER A 25 3.91 -21.39 -26.92
CA SER A 25 5.13 -20.71 -26.50
C SER A 25 5.86 -20.11 -27.69
N ASN A 26 5.86 -18.78 -27.81
CA ASN A 26 6.81 -18.08 -28.67
C ASN A 26 8.15 -17.91 -27.92
N ALA A 27 9.04 -18.89 -28.08
CA ALA A 27 10.46 -18.69 -27.86
C ALA A 27 11.05 -18.07 -29.14
N GLN A 28 11.26 -16.75 -29.13
CA GLN A 28 11.95 -16.05 -30.20
C GLN A 28 13.24 -15.44 -29.64
N ALA A 29 14.33 -15.75 -30.35
CA ALA A 29 15.71 -15.49 -30.00
C ALA A 29 15.97 -14.00 -29.72
N SER A 30 16.87 -13.76 -28.77
CA SER A 30 17.33 -12.47 -28.28
C SER A 30 18.12 -11.69 -29.33
N ASP A 31 17.60 -10.51 -29.73
CA ASP A 31 18.38 -9.45 -30.36
C ASP A 31 19.10 -8.61 -29.27
N PRO A 32 20.42 -8.36 -29.37
CA PRO A 32 21.18 -7.69 -28.32
C PRO A 32 21.09 -6.15 -28.32
N ALA A 33 20.05 -5.56 -28.90
CA ALA A 33 19.91 -4.10 -29.04
C ALA A 33 18.86 -3.44 -28.11
N LEU A 34 18.34 -4.17 -27.11
CA LEU A 34 17.38 -3.67 -26.11
C LEU A 34 18.03 -3.63 -24.71
N SER A 35 18.93 -2.67 -24.46
CA SER A 35 19.60 -2.58 -23.14
C SER A 35 19.62 -1.21 -22.50
N ASN A 36 18.88 -0.20 -22.99
CA ASN A 36 18.88 1.12 -22.35
C ASN A 36 17.52 1.84 -22.24
N GLN A 37 16.40 1.22 -22.61
CA GLN A 37 15.08 1.86 -22.49
C GLN A 37 14.30 1.49 -21.21
N SER A 38 14.74 0.48 -20.47
CA SER A 38 13.99 -0.07 -19.32
C SER A 38 14.29 0.58 -17.96
N ILE A 39 15.20 1.56 -17.88
CA ILE A 39 15.57 2.20 -16.60
C ILE A 39 14.82 3.54 -16.37
N MET A 40 14.19 4.12 -17.39
CA MET A 40 13.49 5.42 -17.29
C MET A 40 11.99 5.32 -16.98
N ALA A 41 11.43 4.11 -16.87
CA ALA A 41 9.99 3.90 -16.69
C ALA A 41 9.49 4.13 -15.24
N ASP A 42 10.40 4.19 -14.26
CA ASP A 42 10.06 4.27 -12.83
C ASP A 42 10.27 5.66 -12.21
N LEU A 43 10.60 6.69 -13.00
CA LEU A 43 10.63 8.05 -12.49
C LEU A 43 9.18 8.56 -12.37
N PRO A 44 8.75 9.08 -11.20
CA PRO A 44 7.44 9.72 -11.11
C PRO A 44 7.37 10.82 -12.16
N PRO A 45 6.26 10.92 -12.92
CA PRO A 45 6.16 11.92 -13.99
C PRO A 45 6.40 13.31 -13.41
N SER A 46 7.15 14.12 -14.15
CA SER A 46 7.36 15.54 -13.84
C SER A 46 5.99 16.20 -13.57
N PRO A 47 5.87 17.12 -12.59
CA PRO A 47 4.60 17.75 -12.23
C PRO A 47 3.81 18.33 -13.41
N GLU A 48 4.49 18.66 -14.51
CA GLU A 48 3.92 19.20 -15.75
C GLU A 48 3.20 18.17 -16.63
N GLN A 49 3.40 16.87 -16.40
CA GLN A 49 2.83 15.78 -17.19
C GLN A 49 1.67 15.06 -16.50
N ARG A 50 1.02 15.70 -15.51
CA ARG A 50 -0.20 15.13 -14.92
C ARG A 50 -1.27 15.07 -16.02
N PRO A 51 -1.89 13.90 -16.28
CA PRO A 51 -2.90 13.78 -17.32
C PRO A 51 -3.99 14.83 -17.09
N SER A 52 -4.43 15.49 -18.18
CA SER A 52 -5.61 16.36 -18.14
C SER A 52 -6.72 15.59 -17.44
N TYR A 53 -7.21 16.11 -16.31
CA TYR A 53 -8.08 15.38 -15.40
C TYR A 53 -9.17 14.64 -16.17
N ALA A 54 -9.15 13.29 -16.10
CA ALA A 54 -10.18 12.47 -16.71
C ALA A 54 -11.56 12.97 -16.27
N PRO A 55 -12.57 12.99 -17.16
CA PRO A 55 -13.92 13.39 -16.80
C PRO A 55 -14.36 12.63 -15.53
N GLY A 56 -14.56 13.37 -14.43
CA GLY A 56 -14.96 12.80 -13.14
C GLY A 56 -13.90 12.76 -12.03
N TYR A 57 -12.64 13.15 -12.28
CA TYR A 57 -11.59 13.16 -11.23
C TYR A 57 -11.97 14.01 -10.00
N LEU A 58 -12.52 15.21 -10.22
CA LEU A 58 -13.02 16.05 -9.12
C LEU A 58 -14.16 15.37 -8.35
N GLY A 59 -15.02 14.63 -9.04
CA GLY A 59 -16.08 13.85 -8.42
C GLY A 59 -15.53 12.74 -7.53
N VAL A 60 -14.41 12.12 -7.89
CA VAL A 60 -13.72 11.14 -7.04
C VAL A 60 -13.17 11.83 -5.79
N ILE A 61 -12.45 12.94 -5.93
CA ILE A 61 -11.94 13.72 -4.78
C ILE A 61 -13.08 14.05 -3.83
N GLN A 62 -14.18 14.63 -4.33
CA GLN A 62 -15.31 15.04 -3.51
C GLN A 62 -15.97 13.86 -2.80
N LYS A 63 -16.17 12.74 -3.51
CA LYS A 63 -16.71 11.51 -2.91
C LYS A 63 -15.80 10.98 -1.80
N THR A 64 -14.49 10.92 -2.04
CA THR A 64 -13.51 10.45 -1.06
C THR A 64 -13.49 11.36 0.17
N VAL A 65 -13.36 12.68 0.00
CA VAL A 65 -13.41 13.65 1.12
C VAL A 65 -14.69 13.51 1.93
N SER A 66 -15.83 13.29 1.26
CA SER A 66 -17.12 13.19 1.95
C SER A 66 -17.26 11.96 2.86
N MET A 67 -16.38 10.95 2.75
CA MET A 67 -16.48 9.71 3.52
C MET A 67 -16.44 9.96 5.04
N VAL A 68 -15.68 10.96 5.51
CA VAL A 68 -15.60 11.33 6.95
C VAL A 68 -16.97 11.70 7.53
N ARG A 69 -17.87 12.24 6.70
CA ARG A 69 -19.23 12.64 7.13
C ARG A 69 -20.32 11.77 6.53
N ASN A 70 -19.96 10.73 5.77
CA ASN A 70 -20.91 9.84 5.13
C ASN A 70 -21.37 8.76 6.14
N PRO A 71 -22.65 8.72 6.53
CA PRO A 71 -23.12 7.77 7.55
C PRO A 71 -22.93 6.30 7.14
N GLN A 72 -23.09 5.97 5.86
CA GLN A 72 -22.91 4.60 5.38
C GLN A 72 -21.44 4.17 5.43
N ALA A 73 -20.52 5.08 5.07
CA ALA A 73 -19.09 4.82 5.15
C ALA A 73 -18.65 4.63 6.61
N GLN A 74 -19.08 5.52 7.50
CA GLN A 74 -18.78 5.42 8.94
C GLN A 74 -19.32 4.12 9.54
N GLN A 75 -20.59 3.79 9.29
CA GLN A 75 -21.19 2.53 9.76
C GLN A 75 -20.45 1.29 9.24
N LEU A 76 -19.97 1.32 7.99
CA LEU A 76 -19.19 0.22 7.43
C LEU A 76 -17.84 0.08 8.13
N ALA A 77 -17.12 1.18 8.36
CA ALA A 77 -15.84 1.16 9.07
C ALA A 77 -16.01 0.67 10.52
N GLU A 78 -17.03 1.16 11.22
CA GLU A 78 -17.34 0.77 12.60
C GLU A 78 -17.59 -0.73 12.76
N LYS A 79 -18.24 -1.37 11.77
CA LYS A 79 -18.44 -2.84 11.76
C LYS A 79 -17.13 -3.63 11.82
N PHE A 80 -16.03 -3.05 11.36
CA PHE A 80 -14.69 -3.64 11.42
C PHE A 80 -13.84 -3.08 12.57
N GLY A 81 -14.41 -2.27 13.46
CA GLY A 81 -13.68 -1.59 14.53
C GLY A 81 -12.74 -0.49 14.01
N LEU A 82 -13.02 0.06 12.84
CA LEU A 82 -12.26 1.13 12.19
C LEU A 82 -13.01 2.47 12.32
N ASN A 83 -12.29 3.56 12.10
CA ASN A 83 -12.79 4.92 12.07
C ASN A 83 -12.23 5.63 10.83
N ILE A 84 -13.03 6.54 10.25
CA ILE A 84 -12.67 7.37 9.10
C ILE A 84 -12.45 8.81 9.56
N MET A 85 -11.25 9.35 9.39
CA MET A 85 -10.86 10.69 9.88
C MET A 85 -9.92 11.42 8.92
N ASP A 86 -9.92 12.76 8.91
CA ASP A 86 -9.03 13.57 8.05
C ASP A 86 -7.62 13.75 8.64
N VAL A 87 -7.48 13.66 9.96
CA VAL A 87 -6.21 13.86 10.67
C VAL A 87 -5.92 12.64 11.52
N THR A 88 -4.69 12.13 11.41
CA THR A 88 -4.15 11.05 12.23
C THR A 88 -2.88 11.53 12.92
N TRP A 89 -2.41 10.82 13.94
CA TRP A 89 -1.17 11.18 14.63
C TRP A 89 -0.10 10.12 14.38
N GLU A 90 1.14 10.55 14.16
CA GLU A 90 2.33 9.73 14.36
C GLU A 90 2.80 9.89 15.81
N ASP A 91 3.13 8.77 16.43
CA ASP A 91 3.34 8.66 17.87
C ASP A 91 4.47 7.67 18.15
N THR A 92 5.72 8.16 18.13
CA THR A 92 6.91 7.30 18.35
C THR A 92 7.69 7.61 19.62
N GLY A 93 7.35 8.67 20.37
CA GLY A 93 8.06 9.05 21.59
C GLY A 93 7.17 9.39 22.78
N ARG A 94 5.97 8.83 22.87
CA ARG A 94 5.04 9.06 23.99
C ARG A 94 5.63 8.69 25.35
N PHE A 95 5.38 9.51 26.38
CA PHE A 95 5.66 9.08 27.75
C PHE A 95 4.69 7.98 28.20
N LYS A 96 5.18 7.03 29.00
CA LYS A 96 4.35 5.93 29.51
C LYS A 96 3.10 6.46 30.22
N ASN A 97 1.92 5.95 29.81
CA ASN A 97 0.60 6.34 30.33
C ASN A 97 0.26 7.84 30.15
N SER A 98 0.81 8.49 29.14
CA SER A 98 0.58 9.91 28.84
C SER A 98 0.02 10.10 27.43
N ALA A 99 -0.67 11.21 27.17
CA ALA A 99 -1.04 11.65 25.82
C ALA A 99 -0.01 12.61 25.20
N VAL A 100 1.10 12.88 25.89
CA VAL A 100 2.18 13.76 25.45
C VAL A 100 3.53 13.05 25.48
N GLY A 101 4.46 13.50 24.64
CA GLY A 101 5.83 13.03 24.58
C GLY A 101 6.63 13.77 23.51
N PRO A 102 7.95 13.58 23.46
CA PRO A 102 8.73 13.96 22.28
C PRO A 102 8.22 13.21 21.05
N ASN A 103 8.24 13.86 19.87
CA ASN A 103 7.90 13.24 18.60
C ASN A 103 6.47 12.65 18.53
N ILE A 104 5.49 13.55 18.69
CA ILE A 104 4.07 13.30 18.35
C ILE A 104 3.65 14.39 17.38
N SER A 105 3.15 14.01 16.21
CA SER A 105 2.78 14.96 15.16
C SER A 105 1.44 14.62 14.51
N ASP A 106 0.65 15.65 14.21
CA ASP A 106 -0.51 15.53 13.32
C ASP A 106 -0.04 15.19 11.89
N MET A 107 -0.72 14.25 11.25
CA MET A 107 -0.49 13.78 9.89
C MET A 107 -1.80 13.73 9.12
N THR A 108 -1.73 14.06 7.84
CA THR A 108 -2.85 13.95 6.90
C THR A 108 -2.31 13.63 5.53
N ILE A 109 -3.12 12.95 4.71
CA ILE A 109 -2.84 12.79 3.29
C ILE A 109 -3.49 13.97 2.56
N GLN A 110 -2.76 14.62 1.66
CA GLN A 110 -3.27 15.77 0.91
C GLN A 110 -3.23 15.48 -0.58
N VAL A 111 -4.33 15.83 -1.26
CA VAL A 111 -4.40 15.83 -2.73
C VAL A 111 -4.61 17.25 -3.20
N GLN A 112 -3.73 17.69 -4.10
CA GLN A 112 -3.85 18.96 -4.78
C GLN A 112 -4.33 18.74 -6.20
N HIS A 113 -5.28 19.57 -6.64
CA HIS A 113 -5.67 19.61 -8.04
C HIS A 113 -5.66 21.03 -8.59
N LYS A 114 -5.34 21.15 -9.88
CA LYS A 114 -5.34 22.42 -10.60
C LYS A 114 -6.76 22.73 -11.10
N ASN A 115 -7.26 23.90 -10.75
CA ASN A 115 -8.57 24.41 -11.19
C ASN A 115 -8.47 24.98 -12.62
N PRO A 116 -9.62 25.21 -13.29
CA PRO A 116 -9.66 25.88 -14.59
C PRO A 116 -9.09 27.31 -14.59
N ASP A 117 -9.00 27.96 -13.43
CA ASP A 117 -8.46 29.31 -13.25
C ASP A 117 -6.96 29.33 -12.90
N ASP A 118 -6.25 28.24 -13.18
CA ASP A 118 -4.84 28.00 -12.87
C ASP A 118 -4.44 27.99 -11.38
N ARG A 119 -5.40 28.12 -10.45
CA ARG A 119 -5.14 27.97 -9.01
C ARG A 119 -5.14 26.51 -8.59
N TYR A 120 -4.51 26.21 -7.46
CA TYR A 120 -4.54 24.87 -6.85
C TYR A 120 -5.54 24.82 -5.70
N SER A 121 -6.36 23.77 -5.69
CA SER A 121 -7.24 23.41 -4.57
C SER A 121 -6.62 22.27 -3.78
N LEU A 122 -6.65 22.36 -2.45
CA LEU A 122 -6.14 21.37 -1.52
C LEU A 122 -7.31 20.62 -0.87
N HIS A 123 -7.20 19.29 -0.81
CA HIS A 123 -8.16 18.43 -0.12
C HIS A 123 -7.44 17.49 0.84
N LEU A 124 -7.95 17.39 2.07
CA LEU A 124 -7.52 16.37 3.02
C LEU A 124 -8.20 15.05 2.65
N MET A 125 -7.42 14.00 2.50
CA MET A 125 -7.95 12.68 2.24
C MET A 125 -8.21 11.96 3.55
N PRO A 126 -9.35 11.26 3.69
CA PRO A 126 -9.63 10.45 4.85
C PRO A 126 -8.62 9.32 4.99
N VAL A 127 -8.27 9.03 6.24
CA VAL A 127 -7.54 7.84 6.64
C VAL A 127 -8.50 6.92 7.38
N ILE A 128 -8.47 5.64 7.03
CA ILE A 128 -9.24 4.58 7.70
C ILE A 128 -8.28 3.80 8.59
N ARG A 129 -8.51 3.83 9.91
CA ARG A 129 -7.65 3.14 10.89
C ARG A 129 -8.44 2.71 12.12
N HIS A 130 -7.84 1.86 12.94
CA HIS A 130 -8.37 1.60 14.27
C HIS A 130 -8.33 2.88 15.12
N PRO A 131 -9.17 3.01 16.17
CA PRO A 131 -9.09 4.10 17.12
C PRO A 131 -7.66 4.30 17.64
N ASN A 132 -7.31 5.55 17.95
CA ASN A 132 -6.04 5.84 18.60
C ASN A 132 -5.87 4.95 19.85
N TYR A 133 -4.63 4.57 20.16
CA TYR A 133 -4.29 3.67 21.28
C TYR A 133 -4.74 2.20 21.12
N SER A 134 -5.25 1.81 19.95
CA SER A 134 -5.61 0.41 19.65
C SER A 134 -4.80 -0.19 18.50
N ASP A 135 -3.68 0.46 18.17
CA ASP A 135 -2.74 -0.04 17.17
C ASP A 135 -2.21 -1.40 17.60
N LYS A 136 -2.39 -2.40 16.74
CA LYS A 136 -1.92 -3.76 16.99
C LYS A 136 -0.42 -3.82 16.68
N THR A 137 0.38 -4.00 17.71
CA THR A 137 1.80 -4.30 17.54
C THR A 137 2.01 -5.80 17.47
N ALA A 138 3.06 -6.22 16.77
CA ALA A 138 3.53 -7.60 16.78
C ALA A 138 5.01 -7.59 17.15
N ASP A 139 5.37 -8.44 18.12
CA ASP A 139 6.78 -8.65 18.47
C ASP A 139 7.37 -9.60 17.42
N ILE A 140 8.41 -9.14 16.73
CA ILE A 140 9.14 -9.92 15.72
C ILE A 140 10.55 -10.14 16.25
N PRO A 141 11.02 -11.41 16.36
CA PRO A 141 12.41 -11.70 16.72
C PRO A 141 13.42 -11.00 15.81
N LEU A 142 14.51 -10.48 16.38
CA LEU A 142 15.49 -9.65 15.65
C LEU A 142 16.23 -10.41 14.54
N ASP A 143 16.35 -11.72 14.66
CA ASP A 143 16.96 -12.62 13.67
C ASP A 143 16.07 -12.84 12.43
N GLN A 144 14.80 -12.43 12.50
CA GLN A 144 13.83 -12.53 11.40
C GLN A 144 13.67 -11.23 10.61
N ILE A 145 14.27 -10.13 11.09
CA ILE A 145 14.28 -8.84 10.39
C ILE A 145 15.61 -8.72 9.64
N TYR A 146 15.55 -8.48 8.33
CA TYR A 146 16.73 -8.37 7.48
C TYR A 146 16.86 -6.98 6.88
N ILE A 147 18.07 -6.42 6.94
CA ILE A 147 18.44 -5.15 6.33
C ILE A 147 19.35 -5.42 5.13
N ASN A 148 19.12 -4.70 4.03
CA ASN A 148 20.03 -4.70 2.89
C ASN A 148 21.14 -3.67 3.12
N VAL A 149 22.39 -4.11 3.12
CA VAL A 149 23.59 -3.27 3.33
C VAL A 149 24.58 -3.41 2.16
N GLY A 150 25.53 -2.50 2.03
CA GLY A 150 26.60 -2.53 1.03
C GLY A 150 26.51 -1.45 -0.06
N ASN A 151 25.38 -0.71 -0.11
CA ASN A 151 25.22 0.42 -1.03
C ASN A 151 26.19 1.57 -0.73
N GLU A 152 26.61 1.72 0.53
CA GLU A 152 27.57 2.75 0.98
C GLU A 152 28.98 2.58 0.39
N LYS A 153 29.30 1.37 -0.09
CA LYS A 153 30.57 1.04 -0.74
C LYS A 153 30.41 0.69 -2.22
N ASN A 154 29.28 1.03 -2.85
CA ASN A 154 28.93 0.62 -4.22
C ASN A 154 29.05 -0.91 -4.44
N LYS A 155 28.83 -1.72 -3.39
CA LYS A 155 28.86 -3.18 -3.48
C LYS A 155 27.47 -3.72 -3.75
N LYS A 156 27.39 -4.97 -4.21
CA LYS A 156 26.13 -5.70 -4.35
C LYS A 156 25.46 -5.79 -2.96
N LEU A 157 24.17 -5.48 -2.90
CA LEU A 157 23.38 -5.52 -1.67
C LEU A 157 23.43 -6.91 -1.03
N GLN A 158 23.69 -6.94 0.27
CA GLN A 158 23.72 -8.15 1.09
C GLN A 158 22.62 -8.07 2.14
N LYS A 159 21.88 -9.16 2.35
CA LYS A 159 20.93 -9.29 3.44
C LYS A 159 21.68 -9.65 4.72
N VAL A 160 21.55 -8.82 5.73
CA VAL A 160 22.13 -9.04 7.06
C VAL A 160 21.00 -8.98 8.08
N ALA A 161 21.02 -9.87 9.07
CA ALA A 161 20.02 -9.85 10.14
C ALA A 161 20.18 -8.56 10.96
N LEU A 162 19.07 -7.97 11.39
CA LEU A 162 19.09 -6.76 12.21
C LEU A 162 19.88 -6.96 13.51
N GLU A 163 19.81 -8.17 14.08
CA GLU A 163 20.61 -8.56 15.25
C GLU A 163 22.12 -8.34 15.03
N ASP A 164 22.67 -8.75 13.88
CA ASP A 164 24.10 -8.61 13.57
C ASP A 164 24.48 -7.13 13.40
N VAL A 165 23.59 -6.34 12.80
CA VAL A 165 23.78 -4.89 12.65
C VAL A 165 23.85 -4.22 14.02
N LEU A 166 22.92 -4.54 14.92
CA LEU A 166 22.84 -3.93 16.24
C LEU A 166 24.01 -4.35 17.15
N LYS A 167 24.38 -5.64 17.14
CA LYS A 167 25.53 -6.15 17.91
C LYS A 167 26.86 -5.51 17.50
N ASN A 168 27.03 -5.21 16.22
CA ASN A 168 28.25 -4.63 15.67
C ASN A 168 28.19 -3.10 15.61
N SER A 169 27.05 -2.50 15.94
CA SER A 169 26.93 -1.05 16.01
C SER A 169 27.40 -0.58 17.37
N GLU A 170 28.51 0.16 17.41
CA GLU A 170 28.87 1.02 18.54
C GLU A 170 27.84 2.17 18.63
N ILE A 171 26.57 1.86 18.86
CA ILE A 171 25.56 2.84 19.24
C ILE A 171 25.84 3.18 20.70
N THR A 172 26.81 4.06 20.93
CA THR A 172 26.90 4.79 22.19
C THR A 172 25.60 5.56 22.38
N CYS A 173 24.77 5.12 23.32
CA CYS A 173 23.61 5.87 23.75
C CYS A 173 24.06 7.27 24.17
N PRO A 174 23.58 8.36 23.54
CA PRO A 174 23.84 9.70 24.03
C PRO A 174 23.14 9.83 25.39
N SER A 175 23.94 9.91 26.45
CA SER A 175 23.49 10.13 27.84
C SER A 175 22.69 8.99 28.50
N HIS A 176 23.36 7.87 28.81
CA HIS A 176 22.99 7.09 30.00
C HIS A 176 23.71 7.69 31.22
N ASN A 177 22.95 8.27 32.15
CA ASN A 177 23.47 8.67 33.46
C ASN A 177 23.70 7.39 34.29
N PRO A 178 24.95 7.03 34.66
CA PRO A 178 25.29 5.72 35.26
C PRO A 178 24.89 5.62 36.73
N GLY A 179 23.68 6.05 37.05
CA GLY A 179 23.18 6.24 38.41
C GLY A 179 21.88 5.49 38.68
N LYS A 180 21.64 4.32 38.06
CA LYS A 180 20.70 3.28 38.52
C LYS A 180 20.73 2.05 37.60
N GLY A 181 21.56 1.07 37.97
CA GLY A 181 21.18 -0.34 38.12
C GLY A 181 20.41 -1.09 37.03
N VAL A 182 20.42 -0.69 35.76
CA VAL A 182 19.90 -1.54 34.67
C VAL A 182 21.07 -2.02 33.84
N LYS A 183 21.68 -3.13 34.29
CA LYS A 183 22.56 -3.92 33.46
C LYS A 183 21.66 -4.72 32.51
N ASN A 184 22.00 -4.73 31.23
CA ASN A 184 21.41 -5.56 30.18
C ASN A 184 20.17 -4.94 29.52
N LEU A 185 20.40 -3.90 28.72
CA LEU A 185 19.70 -3.70 27.45
C LEU A 185 20.56 -2.73 26.62
N CYS A 186 21.66 -3.27 26.11
CA CYS A 186 22.03 -3.08 24.71
C CYS A 186 21.76 -4.42 24.03
#